data_AF-A0A2V2VRU3-F1
#
_entry.id   AF-A0A2V2VRU3-F1
#
_cell.length_a   1.000
_cell.length_b   1.000
_cell.length_c   1.000
_cell.angle_alpha   90.00
_cell.angle_beta   90.00
_cell.angle_gamma   90.00
#
_symmetry.space_group_name_H-M   'P 1'
#
loop_
_entity.id
_entity.type
_entity.pdbx_description
1 polymer ?
#
loop_
_entity_poly.entity_id
_entity_poly.type
_entity_poly.pdbx_seq_one_letter_code
_entity_poly.pdbx_strand_id
1 'polypeptide(L)'
;MSGSQASGVPQGGVQRRARPESESDTDHSSATRRILEGMQRPQWTMRSTVKDIVLKGGTLSSDMKLNDFFRSYLGGRVVVDTNENVALEAFAQEPNDYLQDQQLLRRIFNLNAYQELKRELNERKMLLKTIYKLHCEGVFSLWQWNIYERKDMVTPFARTKLNAALSQVLTRKRREAEERREAKERTVRQQKVELTVTTTIKGVLFRGRVRVMDMQLNDFLVMELDGMGVMPANQNVLLEEFIKDSARYIRGALLLRDIKASDRYKKMERAVREEMDMEEDIRRVCEKGVDNLLKWSLAAEEVKRSVHGINKHFLDAAFIELMSSMTMSAPRYLEGCYESVYNARWNHVVEVPGGEGTGMEVKKGRPPQPWTYKTVGRTLEKDDGVEQSGAPRPRLMVLTSDKGWPYSWEEDESLRDCHVNCEVERVWQIVKGDLTKWFSTHGGTDFEPKRRVLIGTSRDREVDGCRLVPPLPAVALRCGETPSGSLQFWGSIIPV
;
A
#
# COMPACT_ATOMS: atom_id res chain seq x y z
N MET A 1 -59.02 -53.49 2.12
CA MET A 1 -59.37 -52.39 1.18
C MET A 1 -58.09 -51.62 0.89
N SER A 2 -57.83 -51.39 -0.40
CA SER A 2 -56.69 -50.71 -1.06
C SER A 2 -56.10 -49.52 -0.31
N GLY A 3 -54.84 -49.12 -0.46
CA GLY A 3 -53.76 -49.49 -1.38
C GLY A 3 -52.71 -48.38 -1.35
N SER A 4 -51.42 -48.73 -1.44
CA SER A 4 -50.28 -47.82 -1.54
C SER A 4 -50.21 -47.16 -2.92
N GLN A 5 -49.74 -45.90 -3.04
CA GLN A 5 -48.67 -45.49 -3.98
C GLN A 5 -48.25 -44.02 -3.86
N ALA A 6 -47.11 -43.72 -4.48
CA ALA A 6 -46.12 -42.68 -4.21
C ALA A 6 -46.29 -41.36 -5.00
N SER A 7 -45.32 -40.46 -4.74
CA SER A 7 -44.60 -39.59 -5.72
C SER A 7 -44.97 -38.10 -5.77
N GLY A 8 -43.93 -37.28 -5.95
CA GLY A 8 -44.04 -36.06 -6.77
C GLY A 8 -43.43 -34.77 -6.20
N VAL A 9 -42.16 -34.52 -6.52
CA VAL A 9 -41.57 -33.17 -6.62
C VAL A 9 -42.31 -32.35 -7.69
N PRO A 10 -42.50 -31.03 -7.56
CA PRO A 10 -42.84 -30.20 -8.70
C PRO A 10 -41.67 -29.30 -9.13
N GLN A 11 -41.17 -29.56 -10.35
CA GLN A 11 -40.50 -28.59 -11.21
C GLN A 11 -41.49 -28.16 -12.31
N GLY A 12 -41.52 -26.87 -12.63
CA GLY A 12 -41.85 -26.37 -13.97
C GLY A 12 -43.24 -25.72 -14.15
N GLY A 13 -43.23 -24.43 -14.52
CA GLY A 13 -44.42 -23.69 -14.95
C GLY A 13 -44.07 -22.29 -15.45
N VAL A 14 -43.58 -22.20 -16.69
CA VAL A 14 -43.30 -20.97 -17.44
C VAL A 14 -44.61 -20.27 -17.79
N GLN A 15 -44.76 -18.99 -17.46
CA GLN A 15 -45.76 -18.13 -18.12
C GLN A 15 -45.27 -16.69 -18.31
N ARG A 16 -45.21 -16.31 -19.59
CA ARG A 16 -44.78 -15.03 -20.16
C ARG A 16 -45.51 -13.82 -19.54
N ARG A 17 -44.79 -12.73 -19.30
CA ARG A 17 -45.33 -11.37 -19.46
C ARG A 17 -44.29 -10.44 -20.07
N ALA A 18 -44.81 -9.58 -20.94
CA ALA A 18 -44.14 -8.89 -22.03
C ALA A 18 -43.06 -7.89 -21.62
N ARG A 19 -42.00 -7.86 -22.44
CA ARG A 19 -41.02 -6.78 -22.56
C ARG A 19 -41.66 -5.61 -23.31
N PRO A 20 -41.62 -4.36 -22.81
CA PRO A 20 -41.72 -3.20 -23.67
C PRO A 20 -40.31 -2.89 -24.18
N GLU A 21 -40.11 -3.14 -25.47
CA GLU A 21 -39.05 -2.49 -26.23
C GLU A 21 -39.49 -1.07 -26.54
N SER A 22 -38.81 -0.11 -25.92
CA SER A 22 -38.75 1.26 -26.42
C SER A 22 -37.38 1.82 -26.05
N GLU A 23 -36.38 1.53 -26.88
CA GLU A 23 -35.25 2.43 -27.05
C GLU A 23 -35.72 3.59 -27.91
N SER A 24 -35.74 4.80 -27.36
CA SER A 24 -35.33 5.99 -28.08
C SER A 24 -35.00 7.07 -27.08
N ASP A 25 -33.71 7.40 -27.01
CA ASP A 25 -33.15 8.70 -26.73
C ASP A 25 -33.74 9.47 -25.55
N THR A 26 -33.07 9.43 -24.39
CA THR A 26 -32.74 10.60 -23.53
C THR A 26 -32.04 10.13 -22.25
N ASP A 27 -30.87 9.50 -22.33
CA ASP A 27 -30.01 9.30 -21.14
C ASP A 27 -28.93 10.39 -20.99
N HIS A 28 -28.75 11.21 -22.03
CA HIS A 28 -27.87 12.37 -21.95
C HIS A 28 -28.43 13.51 -21.10
N SER A 29 -29.74 13.61 -20.85
CA SER A 29 -30.32 14.71 -20.07
C SER A 29 -29.95 14.63 -18.59
N SER A 30 -29.91 13.43 -18.00
CA SER A 30 -29.68 13.21 -16.57
C SER A 30 -28.21 13.34 -16.16
N ALA A 31 -27.30 12.89 -17.03
CA ALA A 31 -25.86 13.06 -16.82
C ALA A 31 -25.41 14.50 -17.11
N THR A 32 -25.94 15.11 -18.18
CA THR A 32 -25.63 16.51 -18.53
C THR A 32 -26.25 17.49 -17.55
N ARG A 33 -27.47 17.24 -17.02
CA ARG A 33 -28.01 18.02 -15.88
C ARG A 33 -27.13 17.93 -14.65
N ARG A 34 -26.65 16.74 -14.27
CA ARG A 34 -25.74 16.59 -13.11
C ARG A 34 -24.40 17.31 -13.31
N ILE A 35 -23.88 17.35 -14.53
CA ILE A 35 -22.67 18.09 -14.89
C ILE A 35 -22.94 19.61 -14.87
N LEU A 36 -24.03 20.07 -15.47
CA LEU A 36 -24.43 21.48 -15.53
C LEU A 36 -24.81 22.05 -14.14
N GLU A 37 -25.51 21.26 -13.32
CA GLU A 37 -25.82 21.56 -11.92
C GLU A 37 -24.56 21.51 -11.03
N GLY A 38 -23.58 20.69 -11.39
CA GLY A 38 -22.26 20.63 -10.75
C GLY A 38 -21.40 21.87 -11.03
N MET A 39 -21.53 22.48 -12.21
CA MET A 39 -20.80 23.69 -12.61
C MET A 39 -21.37 24.98 -11.99
N GLN A 40 -22.65 24.98 -11.59
CA GLN A 40 -23.37 26.16 -11.06
C GLN A 40 -23.43 26.23 -9.51
N ARG A 41 -22.89 25.25 -8.77
CA ARG A 41 -22.85 25.30 -7.29
C ARG A 41 -21.54 25.93 -6.82
N PRO A 42 -21.58 27.11 -6.16
CA PRO A 42 -20.40 27.66 -5.50
C PRO A 42 -19.69 26.65 -4.63
N GLN A 43 -18.38 26.53 -4.86
CA GLN A 43 -17.50 25.67 -4.09
C GLN A 43 -17.12 26.39 -2.80
N TRP A 44 -17.94 26.21 -1.76
CA TRP A 44 -17.63 26.75 -0.46
C TRP A 44 -16.39 26.11 0.14
N THR A 45 -15.73 26.85 1.02
CA THR A 45 -14.62 26.36 1.84
C THR A 45 -14.84 26.81 3.29
N MET A 46 -14.05 26.28 4.22
CA MET A 46 -14.09 26.72 5.62
C MET A 46 -13.76 28.22 5.80
N ARG A 47 -13.14 28.87 4.80
CA ARG A 47 -12.84 30.31 4.79
C ARG A 47 -13.94 31.16 4.14
N SER A 48 -14.94 30.54 3.51
CA SER A 48 -16.04 31.27 2.90
C SER A 48 -16.78 32.10 3.94
N THR A 49 -17.12 33.33 3.59
CA THR A 49 -17.72 34.26 4.54
C THR A 49 -19.19 33.94 4.75
N VAL A 50 -19.69 34.19 5.96
CA VAL A 50 -21.11 34.07 6.30
C VAL A 50 -21.95 34.97 5.39
N LYS A 51 -21.47 36.18 5.10
CA LYS A 51 -22.13 37.13 4.21
C LYS A 51 -22.38 36.54 2.82
N ASP A 52 -21.35 36.00 2.19
CA ASP A 52 -21.46 35.45 0.83
C ASP A 52 -22.41 34.24 0.79
N ILE A 53 -22.35 33.39 1.83
CA ILE A 53 -23.19 32.18 1.91
C ILE A 53 -24.67 32.54 2.11
N VAL A 54 -24.96 33.45 3.04
CA VAL A 54 -26.34 33.83 3.39
C VAL A 54 -26.99 34.64 2.26
N LEU A 55 -26.24 35.53 1.60
CA LEU A 55 -26.75 36.38 0.52
C LEU A 55 -26.75 35.70 -0.86
N LYS A 56 -26.10 34.54 -1.01
CA LYS A 56 -26.10 33.79 -2.28
C LYS A 56 -27.53 33.49 -2.76
N GLY A 57 -27.73 33.69 -4.06
CA GLY A 57 -28.98 33.42 -4.76
C GLY A 57 -30.02 34.52 -4.63
N GLY A 58 -29.69 35.65 -3.99
CA GLY A 58 -30.51 36.85 -4.09
C GLY A 58 -30.35 37.46 -5.47
N THR A 59 -31.29 37.15 -6.37
CA THR A 59 -31.52 37.82 -7.66
C THR A 59 -32.10 39.20 -7.44
N LEU A 60 -31.52 39.98 -6.53
CA LEU A 60 -31.88 41.37 -6.52
C LEU A 60 -31.32 41.95 -7.80
N SER A 61 -32.26 42.26 -8.68
CA SER A 61 -32.16 43.41 -9.55
C SER A 61 -32.11 44.66 -8.65
N SER A 62 -31.12 44.73 -7.75
CA SER A 62 -30.79 45.92 -6.95
C SER A 62 -30.45 47.10 -7.86
N ASP A 63 -30.19 46.79 -9.13
CA ASP A 63 -29.94 47.73 -10.20
C ASP A 63 -31.20 48.01 -11.05
N MET A 64 -32.35 47.34 -10.81
CA MET A 64 -33.59 47.67 -11.52
C MET A 64 -34.04 49.06 -11.12
N LYS A 65 -34.14 49.94 -12.11
CA LYS A 65 -34.77 51.23 -11.90
C LYS A 65 -36.29 51.12 -12.00
N LEU A 66 -36.96 52.05 -11.36
CA LEU A 66 -38.42 52.13 -11.33
C LEU A 66 -39.04 52.15 -12.75
N ASN A 67 -38.44 52.89 -13.69
CA ASN A 67 -38.91 52.92 -15.08
C ASN A 67 -38.66 51.60 -15.82
N ASP A 68 -37.60 50.86 -15.51
CA ASP A 68 -37.34 49.54 -16.12
C ASP A 68 -38.40 48.53 -15.66
N PHE A 69 -38.82 48.62 -14.40
CA PHE A 69 -39.94 47.85 -13.85
C PHE A 69 -41.26 48.21 -14.55
N PHE A 70 -41.56 49.50 -14.75
CA PHE A 70 -42.77 49.92 -15.47
C PHE A 70 -42.77 49.51 -16.95
N ARG A 71 -41.62 49.55 -17.63
CA ARG A 71 -41.50 49.01 -19.00
C ARG A 71 -41.79 47.52 -19.04
N SER A 72 -41.28 46.77 -18.07
CA SER A 72 -41.40 45.31 -18.03
C SER A 72 -42.81 44.83 -17.66
N TYR A 73 -43.50 45.50 -16.74
CA TYR A 73 -44.76 45.01 -16.16
C TYR A 73 -45.99 45.89 -16.44
N LEU A 74 -45.80 47.15 -16.86
CA LEU A 74 -46.89 48.08 -17.19
C LEU A 74 -46.86 48.52 -18.68
N GLY A 75 -46.03 47.86 -19.50
CA GLY A 75 -46.01 48.05 -20.96
C GLY A 75 -45.52 49.44 -21.39
N GLY A 76 -44.71 50.11 -20.59
CA GLY A 76 -44.04 51.37 -20.94
C GLY A 76 -44.93 52.60 -21.06
N ARG A 77 -46.23 52.51 -20.69
CA ARG A 77 -47.15 53.66 -20.70
C ARG A 77 -46.96 54.63 -19.52
N VAL A 78 -46.20 54.20 -18.51
CA VAL A 78 -45.87 54.97 -17.31
C VAL A 78 -44.37 55.20 -17.34
N VAL A 79 -43.98 56.47 -17.44
CA VAL A 79 -42.59 56.91 -17.38
C VAL A 79 -42.55 58.02 -16.35
N VAL A 80 -41.75 57.82 -15.31
CA VAL A 80 -41.48 58.85 -14.31
C VAL A 80 -40.29 59.68 -14.79
N ASP A 81 -40.25 60.96 -14.42
CA ASP A 81 -39.17 61.87 -14.80
C ASP A 81 -37.80 61.31 -14.39
N THR A 82 -36.74 61.71 -15.11
CA THR A 82 -35.38 61.17 -14.89
C THR A 82 -34.88 61.33 -13.46
N ASN A 83 -35.37 62.34 -12.73
CA ASN A 83 -35.02 62.62 -11.34
C ASN A 83 -35.73 61.69 -10.34
N GLU A 84 -36.82 61.03 -10.75
CA GLU A 84 -37.65 60.14 -9.92
C GLU A 84 -37.45 58.66 -10.31
N ASN A 85 -36.63 58.39 -11.33
CA ASN A 85 -36.25 57.05 -11.78
C ASN A 85 -35.21 56.40 -10.83
N VAL A 86 -35.63 56.18 -9.59
CA VAL A 86 -34.82 55.60 -8.51
C VAL A 86 -34.69 54.09 -8.61
N ALA A 87 -33.76 53.52 -7.84
CA ALA A 87 -33.70 52.08 -7.63
C ALA A 87 -35.01 51.60 -6.99
N LEU A 88 -35.51 50.45 -7.44
CA LEU A 88 -36.78 49.92 -6.98
C LEU A 88 -36.80 49.63 -5.46
N GLU A 89 -35.64 49.41 -4.85
CA GLU A 89 -35.47 49.32 -3.40
C GLU A 89 -35.80 50.62 -2.66
N ALA A 90 -35.42 51.78 -3.20
CA ALA A 90 -35.73 53.08 -2.61
C ALA A 90 -37.24 53.38 -2.72
N PHE A 91 -37.82 53.12 -3.90
CA PHE A 91 -39.26 53.24 -4.10
C PHE A 91 -40.06 52.32 -3.16
N ALA A 92 -39.62 51.08 -2.93
CA ALA A 92 -40.34 50.14 -2.07
C ALA A 92 -40.37 50.54 -0.59
N GLN A 93 -39.44 51.39 -0.13
CA GLN A 93 -39.40 51.93 1.23
C GLN A 93 -40.41 53.07 1.41
N GLU A 94 -40.38 54.04 0.50
CA GLU A 94 -41.21 55.26 0.58
C GLU A 94 -41.89 55.57 -0.77
N PRO A 95 -42.90 54.79 -1.21
CA PRO A 95 -43.48 54.92 -2.55
C PRO A 95 -44.15 56.29 -2.83
N ASN A 96 -44.67 56.92 -1.79
CA ASN A 96 -45.41 58.19 -1.88
C ASN A 96 -44.49 59.38 -2.19
N ASP A 97 -43.18 59.24 -1.94
CA ASP A 97 -42.20 60.30 -2.18
C ASP A 97 -41.84 60.42 -3.66
N TYR A 98 -42.09 59.36 -4.43
CA TYR A 98 -41.76 59.26 -5.86
C TYR A 98 -42.99 59.20 -6.76
N LEU A 99 -44.16 58.81 -6.25
CA LEU A 99 -45.41 58.75 -7.01
C LEU A 99 -46.60 59.21 -6.16
N GLN A 100 -47.22 60.31 -6.56
CA GLN A 100 -48.40 60.85 -5.88
C GLN A 100 -49.73 60.22 -6.34
N ASP A 101 -49.77 59.61 -7.53
CA ASP A 101 -50.96 58.97 -8.10
C ASP A 101 -51.33 57.70 -7.31
N GLN A 102 -52.37 57.82 -6.47
CA GLN A 102 -52.87 56.75 -5.62
C GLN A 102 -53.51 55.58 -6.39
N GLN A 103 -54.07 55.82 -7.58
CA GLN A 103 -54.64 54.75 -8.40
C GLN A 103 -53.52 53.91 -9.04
N LEU A 104 -52.45 54.57 -9.48
CA LEU A 104 -51.27 53.91 -10.02
C LEU A 104 -50.52 53.12 -8.93
N LEU A 105 -50.31 53.69 -7.75
CA LEU A 105 -49.71 52.97 -6.61
C LEU A 105 -50.50 51.72 -6.25
N ARG A 106 -51.83 51.81 -6.19
CA ARG A 106 -52.70 50.65 -5.94
C ARG A 106 -52.52 49.57 -7.00
N ARG A 107 -52.40 49.96 -8.27
CA ARG A 107 -52.16 49.02 -9.38
C ARG A 107 -50.77 48.36 -9.25
N ILE A 108 -49.73 49.12 -8.90
CA ILE A 108 -48.37 48.60 -8.69
C ILE A 108 -48.34 47.62 -7.51
N PHE A 109 -48.95 47.98 -6.38
CA PHE A 109 -48.97 47.11 -5.20
C PHE A 109 -49.73 45.80 -5.44
N ASN A 110 -50.69 45.77 -6.36
CA ASN A 110 -51.39 44.54 -6.72
C ASN A 110 -50.63 43.65 -7.72
N LEU A 111 -49.49 44.10 -8.27
CA LEU A 111 -48.66 43.27 -9.15
C LEU A 111 -47.93 42.20 -8.32
N ASN A 112 -48.05 40.93 -8.72
CA ASN A 112 -47.30 39.82 -8.11
C ASN A 112 -45.78 40.10 -8.12
N ALA A 113 -45.26 40.63 -9.22
CA ALA A 113 -43.84 40.97 -9.34
C ALA A 113 -43.37 41.99 -8.28
N TYR A 114 -44.19 43.00 -7.96
CA TYR A 114 -43.86 43.97 -6.91
C TYR A 114 -43.98 43.35 -5.51
N GLN A 115 -44.98 42.48 -5.28
CA GLN A 115 -45.16 41.77 -4.02
C GLN A 115 -44.01 40.79 -3.73
N GLU A 116 -43.56 40.05 -4.74
CA GLU A 116 -42.39 39.17 -4.68
C GLU A 116 -41.13 39.98 -4.37
N LEU A 117 -40.89 41.07 -5.11
CA LEU A 117 -39.75 41.95 -4.85
C LEU A 117 -39.77 42.54 -3.44
N LYS A 118 -40.92 43.00 -2.96
CA LYS A 118 -41.06 43.53 -1.60
C LYS A 118 -40.80 42.46 -0.54
N ARG A 119 -41.18 41.20 -0.77
CA ARG A 119 -40.83 40.07 0.10
C ARG A 119 -39.32 39.84 0.11
N GLU A 120 -38.68 39.77 -1.06
CA GLU A 120 -37.23 39.58 -1.18
C GLU A 120 -36.42 40.70 -0.52
N LEU A 121 -36.85 41.97 -0.65
CA LEU A 121 -36.20 43.11 0.01
C LEU A 121 -36.31 43.00 1.54
N ASN A 122 -37.50 42.66 2.05
CA ASN A 122 -37.70 42.45 3.49
C ASN A 122 -36.86 41.27 4.01
N GLU A 123 -36.78 40.17 3.25
CA GLU A 123 -35.93 39.03 3.56
C GLU A 123 -34.45 39.42 3.58
N ARG A 124 -33.96 40.15 2.56
CA ARG A 124 -32.57 40.64 2.54
C ARG A 124 -32.27 41.55 3.71
N LYS A 125 -33.16 42.46 4.07
CA LYS A 125 -33.02 43.34 5.24
C LYS A 125 -32.89 42.52 6.52
N MET A 126 -33.71 41.48 6.68
CA MET A 126 -33.61 40.55 7.80
C MET A 126 -32.30 39.76 7.80
N LEU A 127 -31.86 39.27 6.64
CA LEU A 127 -30.59 38.55 6.48
C LEU A 127 -29.38 39.43 6.81
N LEU A 128 -29.36 40.68 6.34
CA LEU A 128 -28.30 41.65 6.66
C LEU A 128 -28.24 41.92 8.16
N LYS A 129 -29.40 42.08 8.82
CA LYS A 129 -29.46 42.19 10.29
C LYS A 129 -28.92 40.93 10.98
N THR A 130 -29.22 39.74 10.46
CA THR A 130 -28.67 38.48 10.98
C THR A 130 -27.15 38.40 10.80
N ILE A 131 -26.62 38.78 9.63
CA ILE A 131 -25.18 38.82 9.36
C ILE A 131 -24.48 39.79 10.32
N TYR A 132 -25.05 40.98 10.52
CA TYR A 132 -24.53 41.96 11.48
C TYR A 132 -24.45 41.37 12.89
N LYS A 133 -25.53 40.72 13.37
CA LYS A 133 -25.52 40.04 14.68
C LYS A 133 -24.44 38.97 14.77
N LEU A 134 -24.32 38.11 13.76
CA LEU A 134 -23.28 37.08 13.71
C LEU A 134 -21.87 37.68 13.75
N HIS A 135 -21.63 38.78 13.05
CA HIS A 135 -20.35 39.49 13.08
C HIS A 135 -20.06 40.10 14.46
N CYS A 136 -21.06 40.66 15.14
CA CYS A 136 -20.92 41.14 16.52
C CYS A 136 -20.57 40.00 17.50
N GLU A 137 -21.03 38.79 17.21
CA GLU A 137 -20.70 37.58 17.96
C GLU A 137 -19.40 36.90 17.49
N GLY A 138 -18.67 37.51 16.55
CA GLY A 138 -17.38 37.02 16.07
C GLY A 138 -17.45 35.92 15.00
N VAL A 139 -18.64 35.67 14.42
CA VAL A 139 -18.87 34.63 13.40
C VAL A 139 -18.85 35.23 12.00
N PHE A 140 -17.67 35.22 11.36
CA PHE A 140 -17.45 35.82 10.03
C PHE A 140 -17.35 34.77 8.91
N SER A 141 -16.95 33.54 9.25
CA SER A 141 -16.63 32.46 8.31
C SER A 141 -17.38 31.17 8.62
N LEU A 142 -17.44 30.29 7.63
CA LEU A 142 -18.07 28.97 7.76
C LEU A 142 -17.41 28.10 8.84
N TRP A 143 -16.09 28.23 9.04
CA TRP A 143 -15.41 27.57 10.15
C TRP A 143 -15.93 28.02 11.52
N GLN A 144 -16.06 29.34 11.74
CA GLN A 144 -16.60 29.88 12.99
C GLN A 144 -18.05 29.45 13.19
N TRP A 145 -18.83 29.41 12.12
CA TRP A 145 -20.19 28.87 12.15
C TRP A 145 -20.22 27.41 12.61
N ASN A 146 -19.23 26.59 12.25
CA ASN A 146 -19.19 25.18 12.64
C ASN A 146 -19.20 25.01 14.17
N ILE A 147 -18.34 25.76 14.86
CA ILE A 147 -18.14 25.70 16.31
C ILE A 147 -19.07 26.62 17.13
N TYR A 148 -19.90 27.41 16.46
CA TYR A 148 -20.80 28.33 17.12
C TYR A 148 -21.98 27.58 17.77
N GLU A 149 -22.20 27.75 19.07
CA GLU A 149 -23.20 26.98 19.82
C GLU A 149 -24.63 27.53 19.67
N ARG A 150 -24.78 28.86 19.67
CA ARG A 150 -26.07 29.58 19.70
C ARG A 150 -26.73 29.68 18.32
N LYS A 151 -26.72 28.58 17.55
CA LYS A 151 -27.29 28.49 16.18
C LYS A 151 -28.81 28.69 16.17
N ASP A 152 -29.48 28.46 17.28
CA ASP A 152 -30.92 28.68 17.50
C ASP A 152 -31.32 30.16 17.50
N MET A 153 -30.41 31.06 17.87
CA MET A 153 -30.64 32.52 17.82
C MET A 153 -30.62 33.10 16.40
N VAL A 154 -30.17 32.32 15.42
CA VAL A 154 -30.09 32.71 14.00
C VAL A 154 -31.42 32.43 13.31
N THR A 155 -31.81 33.32 12.39
CA THR A 155 -33.02 33.12 11.60
C THR A 155 -33.00 31.75 10.90
N PRO A 156 -34.10 30.97 10.92
CA PRO A 156 -34.12 29.63 10.36
C PRO A 156 -33.60 29.57 8.91
N PHE A 157 -33.94 30.58 8.10
CA PHE A 157 -33.49 30.69 6.72
C PHE A 157 -31.97 30.83 6.57
N ALA A 158 -31.34 31.76 7.31
CA ALA A 158 -29.88 31.94 7.27
C ALA A 158 -29.15 30.70 7.81
N ARG A 159 -29.67 30.11 8.89
CA ARG A 159 -29.15 28.87 9.49
C ARG A 159 -29.16 27.72 8.49
N THR A 160 -30.26 27.53 7.75
CA THR A 160 -30.37 26.49 6.71
C THR A 160 -29.33 26.69 5.61
N LYS A 161 -29.13 27.92 5.12
CA LYS A 161 -28.10 28.21 4.10
C LYS A 161 -26.68 27.90 4.60
N LEU A 162 -26.35 28.33 5.82
CA LEU A 162 -25.03 28.09 6.42
C LEU A 162 -24.78 26.60 6.68
N ASN A 163 -25.78 25.88 7.20
CA ASN A 163 -25.68 24.43 7.41
C ASN A 163 -25.56 23.67 6.09
N ALA A 164 -26.31 24.05 5.06
CA ALA A 164 -26.18 23.43 3.74
C ALA A 164 -24.78 23.63 3.14
N ALA A 165 -24.21 24.83 3.29
CA ALA A 165 -22.84 25.11 2.87
C ALA A 165 -21.82 24.27 3.67
N LEU A 166 -21.97 24.20 4.99
CA LEU A 166 -21.11 23.41 5.87
C LEU A 166 -21.15 21.92 5.51
N SER A 167 -22.35 21.36 5.34
CA SER A 167 -22.54 19.97 4.94
C SER A 167 -21.91 19.67 3.59
N GLN A 168 -22.00 20.59 2.61
CA GLN A 168 -21.36 20.44 1.31
C GLN A 168 -19.82 20.32 1.45
N VAL A 169 -19.21 21.20 2.24
CA VAL A 169 -17.75 21.20 2.48
C VAL A 169 -17.31 19.93 3.19
N LEU A 170 -17.98 19.57 4.27
CA LEU A 170 -17.62 18.39 5.07
C LEU A 170 -17.82 17.10 4.28
N THR A 171 -18.90 16.97 3.50
CA THR A 171 -19.17 15.78 2.68
C THR A 171 -18.07 15.59 1.62
N ARG A 172 -17.66 16.67 0.95
CA ARG A 172 -16.54 16.62 0.00
C ARG A 172 -15.25 16.18 0.69
N LYS A 173 -14.93 16.79 1.84
CA LYS A 173 -13.72 16.47 2.60
C LYS A 173 -13.72 15.05 3.14
N ARG A 174 -14.88 14.52 3.56
CA ARG A 174 -15.06 13.10 3.93
C ARG A 174 -14.76 12.17 2.78
N ARG A 175 -15.31 12.45 1.59
CA ARG A 175 -15.04 11.64 0.40
C ARG A 175 -13.55 11.63 0.06
N GLU A 176 -12.91 12.80 0.04
CA GLU A 176 -11.46 12.93 -0.20
C GLU A 176 -10.62 12.16 0.83
N ALA A 177 -11.07 12.09 2.10
CA ALA A 177 -10.40 11.35 3.16
C ALA A 177 -10.62 9.83 3.05
N GLU A 178 -11.84 9.41 2.76
CA GLU A 178 -12.20 8.01 2.55
C GLU A 178 -11.43 7.42 1.36
N GLU A 179 -11.38 8.13 0.24
CA GLU A 179 -10.61 7.69 -0.95
C GLU A 179 -9.13 7.47 -0.63
N ARG A 180 -8.52 8.34 0.19
CA ARG A 180 -7.14 8.17 0.65
C ARG A 180 -6.96 7.00 1.59
N ARG A 181 -7.90 6.80 2.52
CA ARG A 181 -7.91 5.62 3.41
C ARG A 181 -8.04 4.34 2.61
N GLU A 182 -9.00 4.26 1.71
CA GLU A 182 -9.19 3.12 0.82
C GLU A 182 -7.96 2.85 -0.04
N ALA A 183 -7.31 3.90 -0.57
CA ALA A 183 -6.06 3.74 -1.31
C ALA A 183 -4.96 3.11 -0.46
N LYS A 184 -4.78 3.58 0.79
CA LYS A 184 -3.85 2.96 1.75
C LYS A 184 -4.24 1.50 2.03
N GLU A 185 -5.51 1.22 2.29
CA GLU A 185 -5.99 -0.16 2.53
C GLU A 185 -5.76 -1.07 1.31
N ARG A 186 -5.95 -0.57 0.08
CA ARG A 186 -5.64 -1.31 -1.16
C ARG A 186 -4.16 -1.64 -1.27
N THR A 187 -3.27 -0.68 -1.00
CA THR A 187 -1.82 -0.93 -1.03
C THR A 187 -1.42 -2.00 -0.02
N VAL A 188 -2.01 -1.96 1.17
CA VAL A 188 -1.77 -2.93 2.23
C VAL A 188 -2.33 -4.31 1.88
N ARG A 189 -3.52 -4.40 1.26
CA ARG A 189 -4.08 -5.68 0.77
C ARG A 189 -3.25 -6.29 -0.36
N GLN A 190 -2.70 -5.48 -1.26
CA GLN A 190 -1.78 -5.94 -2.30
C GLN A 190 -0.43 -6.40 -1.72
N GLN A 191 0.03 -5.76 -0.65
CA GLN A 191 1.21 -6.15 0.12
C GLN A 191 0.94 -7.28 1.12
N LYS A 192 -0.19 -8.00 1.05
CA LYS A 192 -0.41 -9.20 1.87
C LYS A 192 0.52 -10.31 1.39
N VAL A 193 1.78 -10.23 1.82
CA VAL A 193 2.82 -11.22 1.56
C VAL A 193 2.57 -12.39 2.50
N GLU A 194 2.68 -13.61 1.98
CA GLU A 194 2.83 -14.81 2.80
C GLU A 194 3.94 -14.59 3.83
N LEU A 195 3.78 -15.09 5.06
CA LEU A 195 4.84 -15.00 6.04
C LEU A 195 6.07 -15.73 5.47
N THR A 196 7.19 -15.04 5.43
CA THR A 196 8.48 -15.57 5.02
C THR A 196 9.48 -15.35 6.14
N VAL A 197 10.62 -16.04 6.04
CA VAL A 197 11.74 -15.92 6.99
C VAL A 197 12.25 -14.47 7.10
N THR A 198 12.10 -13.68 6.02
CA THR A 198 12.54 -12.28 5.93
C THR A 198 11.43 -11.27 6.28
N THR A 199 10.23 -11.72 6.66
CA THR A 199 9.15 -10.82 7.06
C THR A 199 9.59 -9.97 8.26
N THR A 200 9.45 -8.65 8.11
CA THR A 200 9.88 -7.68 9.13
C THR A 200 9.00 -7.74 10.38
N ILE A 201 9.59 -7.48 11.56
CA ILE A 201 8.86 -7.43 12.84
C ILE A 201 7.68 -6.45 12.76
N LYS A 202 7.90 -5.29 12.11
CA LYS A 202 6.86 -4.29 11.87
C LYS A 202 5.69 -4.84 11.05
N GLY A 203 5.99 -5.56 9.96
CA GLY A 203 4.96 -6.20 9.13
C GLY A 203 4.11 -7.21 9.91
N VAL A 204 4.73 -7.94 10.83
CA VAL A 204 4.05 -8.92 11.69
C VAL A 204 3.15 -8.26 12.73
N LEU A 205 3.66 -7.29 13.49
CA LEU A 205 2.90 -6.65 14.57
C LEU A 205 1.69 -5.88 14.05
N PHE A 206 1.87 -5.12 12.97
CA PHE A 206 0.77 -4.38 12.36
C PHE A 206 -0.09 -5.26 11.44
N ARG A 207 0.31 -6.51 11.16
CA ARG A 207 -0.41 -7.50 10.33
C ARG A 207 -0.91 -6.97 8.98
N GLY A 208 -0.15 -6.06 8.36
CA GLY A 208 -0.64 -5.34 7.19
C GLY A 208 -2.00 -4.70 7.46
N ARG A 209 -2.12 -3.90 8.51
CA ARG A 209 -3.26 -2.99 8.73
C ARG A 209 -2.80 -1.57 8.46
N VAL A 210 -3.73 -0.73 8.04
CA VAL A 210 -3.47 0.71 7.96
C VAL A 210 -3.33 1.23 9.38
N ARG A 211 -2.17 1.80 9.69
CA ARG A 211 -1.88 2.38 11.00
C ARG A 211 -2.74 3.61 11.23
N VAL A 212 -3.36 3.66 12.39
CA VAL A 212 -4.20 4.76 12.82
C VAL A 212 -3.37 6.02 13.10
N MET A 213 -2.18 5.85 13.68
CA MET A 213 -1.23 6.93 13.97
C MET A 213 -0.77 7.69 12.71
N ASP A 214 -0.81 7.04 11.54
CA ASP A 214 -0.48 7.60 10.21
C ASP A 214 -1.65 8.36 9.55
N MET A 215 -2.79 8.46 10.22
CA MET A 215 -3.91 9.28 9.78
C MET A 215 -3.60 10.76 9.99
N GLN A 216 -4.03 11.62 9.06
CA GLN A 216 -3.89 13.06 9.25
C GLN A 216 -4.97 13.59 10.20
N LEU A 217 -4.63 14.59 11.00
CA LEU A 217 -5.53 15.21 11.97
C LEU A 217 -6.83 15.68 11.29
N ASN A 218 -6.77 16.42 10.19
CA ASN A 218 -7.97 16.93 9.53
C ASN A 218 -8.86 15.82 8.98
N ASP A 219 -8.30 14.67 8.59
CA ASP A 219 -9.11 13.52 8.15
C ASP A 219 -9.93 12.98 9.31
N PHE A 220 -9.27 12.77 10.46
CA PHE A 220 -9.93 12.35 11.68
C PHE A 220 -11.02 13.34 12.10
N LEU A 221 -10.70 14.65 12.16
CA LEU A 221 -11.66 15.65 12.58
C LEU A 221 -12.88 15.70 11.65
N VAL A 222 -12.68 15.58 10.33
CA VAL A 222 -13.77 15.59 9.35
C VAL A 222 -14.61 14.31 9.40
N MET A 223 -13.97 13.15 9.47
CA MET A 223 -14.63 11.85 9.43
C MET A 223 -15.33 11.53 10.76
N GLU A 224 -14.65 11.76 11.87
CA GLU A 224 -15.08 11.30 13.19
C GLU A 224 -15.71 12.42 14.03
N LEU A 225 -15.35 13.69 13.84
CA LEU A 225 -15.82 14.78 14.70
C LEU A 225 -16.63 15.85 13.95
N ASP A 226 -17.26 15.51 12.82
CA ASP A 226 -18.08 16.44 12.02
C ASP A 226 -17.35 17.75 11.66
N GLY A 227 -16.03 17.67 11.50
CA GLY A 227 -15.16 18.81 11.22
C GLY A 227 -14.95 19.76 12.39
N MET A 228 -15.38 19.41 13.61
CA MET A 228 -15.01 20.11 14.83
C MET A 228 -13.48 20.17 14.92
N GLY A 229 -12.92 21.35 15.18
CA GLY A 229 -11.46 21.54 15.21
C GLY A 229 -10.79 21.79 13.87
N VAL A 230 -11.49 21.65 12.73
CA VAL A 230 -10.89 21.91 11.40
C VAL A 230 -10.76 23.41 11.19
N MET A 231 -9.57 23.97 11.46
CA MET A 231 -9.29 25.38 11.23
C MET A 231 -8.39 25.58 10.01
N PRO A 232 -8.59 26.64 9.22
CA PRO A 232 -7.66 27.02 8.15
C PRO A 232 -6.22 27.27 8.62
N ALA A 233 -6.04 27.63 9.89
CA ALA A 233 -4.73 27.92 10.48
C ALA A 233 -4.06 26.70 11.14
N ASN A 234 -4.78 25.58 11.31
CA ASN A 234 -4.22 24.39 11.97
C ASN A 234 -3.34 23.62 10.99
N GLN A 235 -2.19 23.16 11.49
CA GLN A 235 -1.32 22.28 10.72
C GLN A 235 -1.91 20.87 10.67
N ASN A 236 -1.95 20.29 9.47
CA ASN A 236 -2.50 18.97 9.24
C ASN A 236 -1.44 17.88 9.49
N VAL A 237 -1.12 17.66 10.77
CA VAL A 237 -0.10 16.67 11.19
C VAL A 237 -0.67 15.25 11.30
N LEU A 238 0.21 14.26 11.43
CA LEU A 238 -0.19 12.89 11.76
C LEU A 238 -0.73 12.81 13.19
N LEU A 239 -1.60 11.84 13.45
CA LEU A 239 -2.16 11.66 14.78
C LEU A 239 -1.10 11.31 15.84
N GLU A 240 -0.04 10.58 15.47
CA GLU A 240 1.09 10.34 16.38
C GLU A 240 1.64 11.64 16.97
N GLU A 241 1.91 12.62 16.10
CA GLU A 241 2.49 13.90 16.46
C GLU A 241 1.49 14.77 17.24
N PHE A 242 0.21 14.70 16.86
CA PHE A 242 -0.85 15.39 17.57
C PHE A 242 -1.04 14.87 19.01
N ILE A 243 -0.95 13.56 19.24
CA ILE A 243 -1.12 12.97 20.57
C ILE A 243 0.05 13.33 21.51
N LYS A 244 1.26 13.55 20.97
CA LYS A 244 2.42 14.01 21.74
C LYS A 244 2.21 15.43 22.29
N ASP A 245 1.72 16.35 21.47
CA ASP A 245 1.50 17.75 21.88
C ASP A 245 0.28 18.38 21.20
N SER A 246 -0.91 17.95 21.63
CA SER A 246 -2.18 18.42 21.05
C SER A 246 -2.43 19.94 21.16
N ALA A 247 -1.88 20.59 22.21
CA ALA A 247 -2.09 22.02 22.47
C ALA A 247 -1.34 22.91 21.46
N ARG A 248 -0.22 22.40 20.91
CA ARG A 248 0.53 23.07 19.84
C ARG A 248 -0.26 23.19 18.54
N TYR A 249 -1.08 22.19 18.22
CA TYR A 249 -1.79 22.09 16.95
C TYR A 249 -3.22 22.63 16.99
N ILE A 250 -3.88 22.58 18.16
CA ILE A 250 -5.18 23.20 18.38
C ILE A 250 -5.05 24.24 19.50
N ARG A 251 -4.93 25.51 19.10
CA ARG A 251 -4.69 26.64 20.03
C ARG A 251 -5.89 26.99 20.90
N GLY A 252 -7.11 26.63 20.49
CA GLY A 252 -8.32 26.91 21.26
C GLY A 252 -8.45 25.95 22.45
N ALA A 253 -8.13 26.41 23.66
CA ALA A 253 -8.13 25.56 24.86
C ALA A 253 -9.50 24.92 25.15
N LEU A 254 -10.60 25.69 25.00
CA LEU A 254 -11.96 25.17 25.16
C LEU A 254 -12.31 24.15 24.08
N LEU A 255 -12.04 24.48 22.81
CA LEU A 255 -12.27 23.58 21.69
C LEU A 255 -11.49 22.26 21.82
N LEU A 256 -10.23 22.33 22.25
CA LEU A 256 -9.42 21.13 22.49
C LEU A 256 -9.98 20.31 23.65
N ARG A 257 -10.48 20.95 24.70
CA ARG A 257 -11.16 20.26 25.81
C ARG A 257 -12.40 19.52 25.32
N ASP A 258 -13.21 20.14 24.46
CA ASP A 258 -14.43 19.53 23.92
C ASP A 258 -14.11 18.35 22.99
N ILE A 259 -13.09 18.51 22.13
CA ILE A 259 -12.56 17.41 21.31
C ILE A 259 -12.11 16.25 22.19
N LYS A 260 -11.34 16.52 23.25
CA LYS A 260 -10.85 15.48 24.17
C LYS A 260 -11.96 14.82 24.99
N ALA A 261 -13.06 15.52 25.23
CA ALA A 261 -14.21 14.95 25.92
C ALA A 261 -14.95 13.90 25.08
N SER A 262 -14.86 13.97 23.75
CA SER A 262 -15.51 13.05 22.82
C SER A 262 -15.01 11.60 22.95
N ASP A 263 -15.94 10.65 23.00
CA ASP A 263 -15.61 9.22 23.05
C ASP A 263 -14.89 8.75 21.78
N ARG A 264 -15.16 9.37 20.62
CA ARG A 264 -14.47 9.06 19.37
C ARG A 264 -12.99 9.45 19.46
N TYR A 265 -12.69 10.60 20.07
CA TYR A 265 -11.32 11.01 20.35
C TYR A 265 -10.64 10.06 21.33
N LYS A 266 -11.29 9.68 22.44
CA LYS A 266 -10.68 8.76 23.43
C LYS A 266 -10.34 7.40 22.84
N LYS A 267 -11.23 6.84 21.99
CA LYS A 267 -10.96 5.58 21.27
C LYS A 267 -9.78 5.73 20.33
N MET A 268 -9.74 6.84 19.60
CA MET A 268 -8.65 7.17 18.69
C MET A 268 -7.31 7.33 19.42
N GLU A 269 -7.27 8.12 20.49
CA GLU A 269 -6.08 8.34 21.31
C GLU A 269 -5.55 7.02 21.87
N ARG A 270 -6.42 6.14 22.37
CA ARG A 270 -6.00 4.82 22.85
C ARG A 270 -5.34 4.02 21.74
N ALA A 271 -5.97 3.91 20.58
CA ALA A 271 -5.42 3.16 19.44
C ALA A 271 -4.06 3.72 19.00
N VAL A 272 -3.92 5.04 18.90
CA VAL A 272 -2.65 5.69 18.55
C VAL A 272 -1.57 5.41 19.60
N ARG A 273 -1.90 5.46 20.90
CA ARG A 273 -0.94 5.15 21.97
C ARG A 273 -0.50 3.69 21.94
N GLU A 274 -1.43 2.75 21.73
CA GLU A 274 -1.11 1.33 21.57
C GLU A 274 -0.18 1.09 20.36
N GLU A 275 -0.43 1.74 19.22
CA GLU A 275 0.45 1.67 18.04
C GLU A 275 1.82 2.31 18.27
N MET A 276 1.89 3.40 19.05
CA MET A 276 3.16 4.03 19.44
C MET A 276 3.99 3.11 20.35
N ASP A 277 3.35 2.45 21.32
CA ASP A 277 4.02 1.48 22.20
C ASP A 277 4.56 0.28 21.39
N MET A 278 3.81 -0.18 20.38
CA MET A 278 4.28 -1.20 19.42
C MET A 278 5.50 -0.72 18.63
N GLU A 279 5.50 0.53 18.12
CA GLU A 279 6.64 1.07 17.36
C GLU A 279 7.89 1.25 18.24
N GLU A 280 7.71 1.57 19.53
CA GLU A 280 8.80 1.63 20.51
C GLU A 280 9.40 0.24 20.78
N ASP A 281 8.56 -0.78 20.93
CA ASP A 281 9.00 -2.18 21.03
C ASP A 281 9.81 -2.60 19.78
N ILE A 282 9.30 -2.26 18.59
CA ILE A 282 10.00 -2.53 17.32
C ILE A 282 11.37 -1.86 17.32
N ARG A 283 11.45 -0.58 17.69
CA ARG A 283 12.70 0.18 17.70
C ARG A 283 13.73 -0.49 18.62
N ARG A 284 13.34 -0.81 19.85
CA ARG A 284 14.21 -1.44 20.85
C ARG A 284 14.75 -2.81 20.41
N VAL A 285 13.93 -3.59 19.71
CA VAL A 285 14.32 -4.93 19.21
C VAL A 285 15.21 -4.81 17.97
N CYS A 286 14.91 -3.86 17.07
CA CYS A 286 15.75 -3.55 15.92
C CYS A 286 17.13 -2.99 16.31
N GLU A 287 17.23 -2.17 17.36
CA GLU A 287 18.51 -1.69 17.91
C GLU A 287 19.41 -2.84 18.39
N LYS A 288 18.80 -3.97 18.80
CA LYS A 288 19.50 -5.21 19.17
C LYS A 288 19.74 -6.14 17.99
N GLY A 289 19.53 -5.67 16.76
CA GLY A 289 19.77 -6.39 15.51
C GLY A 289 18.64 -7.32 15.06
N VAL A 290 17.49 -7.31 15.75
CA VAL A 290 16.36 -8.20 15.46
C VAL A 290 15.31 -7.46 14.62
N ASP A 291 15.42 -7.55 13.30
CA ASP A 291 14.59 -6.80 12.34
C ASP A 291 13.54 -7.66 11.60
N ASN A 292 13.63 -8.99 11.70
CA ASN A 292 12.75 -9.94 11.02
C ASN A 292 12.46 -11.19 11.88
N LEU A 293 11.49 -12.00 11.44
CA LEU A 293 11.03 -13.20 12.16
C LEU A 293 12.12 -14.24 12.43
N LEU A 294 13.07 -14.44 11.53
CA LEU A 294 14.20 -15.36 11.78
C LEU A 294 15.10 -14.86 12.90
N LYS A 295 15.45 -13.57 12.86
CA LYS A 295 16.26 -12.99 13.92
C LYS A 295 15.50 -12.97 15.24
N TRP A 296 14.17 -12.87 15.21
CA TRP A 296 13.33 -12.99 16.41
C TRP A 296 13.42 -14.37 17.03
N SER A 297 13.34 -15.45 16.25
CA SER A 297 13.44 -16.81 16.80
C SER A 297 14.80 -17.08 17.44
N LEU A 298 15.87 -16.55 16.85
CA LEU A 298 17.25 -16.63 17.33
C LEU A 298 17.60 -15.62 18.45
N ALA A 299 16.71 -14.67 18.75
CA ALA A 299 16.99 -13.64 19.74
C ALA A 299 17.15 -14.22 21.15
N ALA A 300 18.08 -13.67 21.93
CA ALA A 300 18.24 -14.04 23.32
C ALA A 300 16.96 -13.75 24.13
N GLU A 301 16.65 -14.58 25.12
CA GLU A 301 15.43 -14.43 25.93
C GLU A 301 15.34 -13.09 26.68
N GLU A 302 16.48 -12.48 27.00
CA GLU A 302 16.51 -11.13 27.56
C GLU A 302 15.95 -10.08 26.59
N VAL A 303 16.26 -10.20 25.29
CA VAL A 303 15.72 -9.34 24.24
C VAL A 303 14.21 -9.55 24.12
N LYS A 304 13.76 -10.81 24.08
CA LYS A 304 12.33 -11.14 23.99
C LYS A 304 11.54 -10.68 25.22
N ARG A 305 12.11 -10.77 26.43
CA ARG A 305 11.48 -10.27 27.67
C ARG A 305 11.35 -8.74 27.71
N SER A 306 12.20 -8.03 26.97
CA SER A 306 12.09 -6.57 26.88
C SER A 306 10.93 -6.08 26.03
N VAL A 307 10.24 -6.96 25.29
CA VAL A 307 9.06 -6.63 24.46
C VAL A 307 7.78 -6.74 25.28
N HIS A 308 6.80 -5.88 25.02
CA HIS A 308 5.50 -5.95 25.66
C HIS A 308 4.86 -7.33 25.43
N GLY A 309 4.26 -7.92 26.47
CA GLY A 309 3.84 -9.33 26.46
C GLY A 309 2.94 -9.69 25.27
N ILE A 310 1.99 -8.82 24.92
CA ILE A 310 1.10 -9.01 23.76
C ILE A 310 1.90 -9.05 22.44
N ASN A 311 2.86 -8.14 22.26
CA ASN A 311 3.70 -8.08 21.06
C ASN A 311 4.61 -9.31 20.95
N LYS A 312 5.18 -9.74 22.07
CA LYS A 312 5.94 -11.00 22.16
C LYS A 312 5.07 -12.18 21.69
N HIS A 313 3.86 -12.33 22.23
CA HIS A 313 2.93 -13.39 21.83
C HIS A 313 2.58 -13.34 20.33
N PHE A 314 2.41 -12.15 19.76
CA PHE A 314 2.16 -12.03 18.32
C PHE A 314 3.34 -12.47 17.46
N LEU A 315 4.55 -12.10 17.84
CA LEU A 315 5.77 -12.51 17.12
C LEU A 315 6.02 -14.01 17.23
N ASP A 316 5.82 -14.57 18.43
CA ASP A 316 5.94 -16.02 18.65
C ASP A 316 4.88 -16.80 17.85
N ALA A 317 3.63 -16.34 17.86
CA ALA A 317 2.55 -16.95 17.07
C ALA A 317 2.81 -16.89 15.56
N ALA A 318 3.30 -15.75 15.05
CA ALA A 318 3.63 -15.59 13.64
C ALA A 318 4.81 -16.49 13.22
N PHE A 319 5.80 -16.67 14.10
CA PHE A 319 6.87 -17.64 13.85
C PHE A 319 6.35 -19.08 13.81
N ILE A 320 5.43 -19.45 14.71
CA ILE A 320 4.79 -20.79 14.69
C ILE A 320 3.99 -21.00 13.40
N GLU A 321 3.24 -19.99 12.95
CA GLU A 321 2.49 -20.02 11.69
C GLU A 321 3.43 -20.21 10.49
N LEU A 322 4.53 -19.46 10.45
CA LEU A 322 5.59 -19.61 9.44
C LEU A 322 6.17 -21.03 9.42
N MET A 323 6.49 -21.59 10.59
CA MET A 323 7.03 -22.95 10.67
C MET A 323 5.99 -24.00 10.25
N SER A 324 4.72 -23.78 10.58
CA SER A 324 3.63 -24.68 10.21
C SER A 324 3.38 -24.66 8.69
N SER A 325 3.44 -23.50 8.03
CA SER A 325 3.32 -23.41 6.57
C SER A 325 4.49 -24.09 5.85
N MET A 326 5.71 -23.93 6.37
CA MET A 326 6.90 -24.65 5.85
C MET A 326 6.84 -26.16 6.10
N THR A 327 6.21 -26.60 7.20
CA THR A 327 6.05 -28.02 7.51
C THR A 327 5.00 -28.68 6.60
N MET A 328 4.01 -27.93 6.10
CA MET A 328 3.03 -28.43 5.13
C MET A 328 3.61 -28.62 3.72
N SER A 329 4.69 -27.92 3.37
CA SER A 329 5.57 -28.38 2.29
C SER A 329 6.46 -29.49 2.85
N ALA A 330 5.96 -30.73 2.80
CA ALA A 330 6.76 -31.90 3.18
C ALA A 330 8.17 -31.77 2.56
N PRO A 331 9.25 -31.86 3.35
CA PRO A 331 10.57 -31.95 2.77
C PRO A 331 10.53 -33.12 1.80
N ARG A 332 10.84 -32.89 0.52
CA ARG A 332 11.29 -34.00 -0.31
C ARG A 332 12.61 -34.43 0.29
N TYR A 333 12.56 -35.32 1.28
CA TYR A 333 13.72 -36.07 1.71
C TYR A 333 14.16 -36.83 0.48
N LEU A 334 15.21 -36.34 -0.17
CA LEU A 334 15.95 -37.09 -1.18
C LEU A 334 16.78 -38.17 -0.46
N GLU A 335 16.08 -39.02 0.29
CA GLU A 335 16.67 -40.11 1.06
C GLU A 335 17.36 -41.06 0.06
N GLY A 336 18.68 -41.18 0.19
CA GLY A 336 19.52 -41.95 -0.73
C GLY A 336 20.22 -41.16 -1.86
N CYS A 337 19.82 -39.92 -2.21
CA CYS A 337 20.46 -39.20 -3.33
C CYS A 337 21.92 -38.79 -3.07
N TYR A 338 22.27 -38.52 -1.80
CA TYR A 338 23.63 -38.15 -1.41
C TYR A 338 24.48 -39.34 -0.95
N GLU A 339 23.87 -40.50 -0.68
CA GLU A 339 24.64 -41.70 -0.33
C GLU A 339 25.53 -42.17 -1.48
N SER A 340 25.06 -42.03 -2.72
CA SER A 340 25.82 -42.35 -3.93
C SER A 340 27.09 -41.51 -4.03
N VAL A 341 27.00 -40.23 -3.66
CA VAL A 341 28.11 -39.27 -3.69
C VAL A 341 29.06 -39.53 -2.51
N TYR A 342 28.52 -39.78 -1.32
CA TYR A 342 29.31 -40.00 -0.11
C TYR A 342 30.11 -41.32 -0.15
N ASN A 343 29.52 -42.37 -0.73
CA ASN A 343 30.16 -43.70 -0.82
C ASN A 343 30.90 -43.93 -2.15
N ALA A 344 31.08 -42.90 -2.99
CA ALA A 344 31.76 -43.03 -4.26
C ALA A 344 33.22 -43.48 -4.07
N ARG A 345 33.65 -44.44 -4.89
CA ARG A 345 35.03 -44.92 -4.94
C ARG A 345 35.86 -43.99 -5.82
N TRP A 346 37.07 -43.68 -5.38
CA TRP A 346 37.99 -42.83 -6.10
C TRP A 346 38.99 -43.68 -6.88
N ASN A 347 39.20 -43.33 -8.14
CA ASN A 347 40.31 -43.80 -8.97
C ASN A 347 40.94 -42.58 -9.67
N HIS A 348 42.19 -42.68 -10.07
CA HIS A 348 42.86 -41.61 -10.81
C HIS A 348 43.82 -42.16 -11.85
N VAL A 349 43.91 -41.47 -12.97
CA VAL A 349 44.83 -41.78 -14.07
C VAL A 349 46.05 -40.89 -13.92
N VAL A 350 47.23 -41.50 -13.81
CA VAL A 350 48.50 -40.79 -13.81
C VAL A 350 49.28 -41.03 -15.08
N GLU A 351 49.95 -40.00 -15.54
CA GLU A 351 50.94 -40.07 -16.61
C GLU A 351 52.28 -40.51 -16.00
N VAL A 352 52.82 -41.63 -16.49
CA VAL A 352 54.12 -42.16 -16.07
C VAL A 352 55.13 -41.97 -17.20
N PRO A 353 56.25 -41.26 -16.97
CA PRO A 353 57.26 -41.06 -18.01
C PRO A 353 58.00 -42.38 -18.29
N GLY A 354 57.90 -42.88 -19.53
CA GLY A 354 58.60 -44.06 -20.03
C GLY A 354 59.44 -43.73 -21.27
N GLY A 355 60.59 -44.38 -21.43
CA GLY A 355 61.63 -44.01 -22.39
C GLY A 355 61.26 -44.06 -23.88
N GLU A 356 60.20 -44.76 -24.27
CA GLU A 356 59.73 -44.85 -25.68
C GLU A 356 58.26 -44.43 -25.88
N GLY A 357 57.64 -43.86 -24.85
CA GLY A 357 56.25 -43.39 -24.92
C GLY A 357 55.67 -43.09 -23.54
N THR A 358 54.87 -42.04 -23.47
CA THR A 358 54.12 -41.68 -22.27
C THR A 358 53.05 -42.74 -21.98
N GLY A 359 53.23 -43.53 -20.92
CA GLY A 359 52.24 -44.48 -20.44
C GLY A 359 51.20 -43.84 -19.52
N MET A 360 49.95 -44.27 -19.60
CA MET A 360 48.90 -43.92 -18.63
C MET A 360 48.67 -45.09 -17.68
N GLU A 361 48.72 -44.85 -16.38
CA GLU A 361 48.48 -45.85 -15.35
C GLU A 361 47.25 -45.46 -14.52
N VAL A 362 46.32 -46.40 -14.32
CA VAL A 362 45.15 -46.20 -13.46
C VAL A 362 45.49 -46.66 -12.05
N LYS A 363 45.37 -45.75 -11.08
CA LYS A 363 45.61 -46.01 -9.67
C LYS A 363 44.31 -45.92 -8.87
N LYS A 364 44.12 -46.86 -7.96
CA LYS A 364 42.98 -46.87 -7.03
C LYS A 364 43.21 -45.85 -5.91
N GLY A 365 42.15 -45.17 -5.51
CA GLY A 365 42.16 -44.14 -4.46
C GLY A 365 42.31 -42.73 -5.02
N ARG A 366 42.31 -41.75 -4.10
CA ARG A 366 42.50 -40.33 -4.43
C ARG A 366 43.97 -40.07 -4.82
N PRO A 367 44.26 -39.19 -5.79
CA PRO A 367 45.64 -38.85 -6.13
C PRO A 367 46.37 -38.24 -4.91
N PRO A 368 47.62 -38.66 -4.62
CA PRO A 368 48.41 -38.11 -3.50
C PRO A 368 48.67 -36.60 -3.61
N GLN A 369 48.74 -36.08 -4.83
CA GLN A 369 48.86 -34.66 -5.13
C GLN A 369 47.74 -34.27 -6.12
N PRO A 370 46.81 -33.37 -5.74
CA PRO A 370 45.82 -32.82 -6.67
C PRO A 370 46.47 -31.83 -7.66
N TRP A 371 45.72 -31.39 -8.67
CA TRP A 371 46.21 -30.35 -9.59
C TRP A 371 46.49 -29.05 -8.83
N THR A 372 47.59 -28.42 -9.17
CA THR A 372 48.00 -27.11 -8.65
C THR A 372 47.48 -26.00 -9.56
N TYR A 373 46.92 -24.96 -8.96
CA TYR A 373 46.44 -23.78 -9.67
C TYR A 373 47.08 -22.53 -9.09
N LYS A 374 47.50 -21.63 -9.98
CA LYS A 374 47.96 -20.28 -9.63
C LYS A 374 46.82 -19.30 -9.80
N THR A 375 46.73 -18.33 -8.91
CA THR A 375 45.70 -17.29 -8.97
C THR A 375 46.11 -16.22 -9.99
N VAL A 376 45.29 -16.04 -11.02
CA VAL A 376 45.47 -14.99 -12.04
C VAL A 376 44.23 -14.09 -12.01
N GLY A 377 44.34 -12.94 -11.35
CA GLY A 377 43.22 -12.01 -11.17
C GLY A 377 42.06 -12.63 -10.37
N ARG A 378 40.87 -12.77 -11.00
CA ARG A 378 39.68 -13.43 -10.43
C ARG A 378 39.48 -14.89 -10.90
N THR A 379 40.47 -15.44 -11.60
CA THR A 379 40.43 -16.79 -12.16
C THR A 379 41.59 -17.62 -11.64
N LEU A 380 41.45 -18.94 -11.74
CA LEU A 380 42.53 -19.89 -11.47
C LEU A 380 43.10 -20.33 -12.82
N GLU A 381 44.42 -20.42 -12.96
CA GLU A 381 45.10 -21.03 -14.12
C GLU A 381 45.87 -22.25 -13.63
N LYS A 382 45.97 -23.28 -14.45
CA LYS A 382 46.76 -24.46 -14.13
C LYS A 382 48.24 -24.07 -13.99
N ASP A 383 48.87 -24.50 -12.91
CA ASP A 383 50.26 -24.17 -12.62
C ASP A 383 51.20 -25.26 -13.13
N ASP A 384 51.58 -25.14 -14.40
CA ASP A 384 52.40 -26.11 -15.14
C ASP A 384 53.90 -25.71 -15.21
N GLY A 385 54.29 -24.61 -14.57
CA GLY A 385 55.57 -23.91 -14.81
C GLY A 385 56.73 -24.28 -13.88
N VAL A 386 56.52 -25.12 -12.86
CA VAL A 386 57.57 -25.50 -11.90
C VAL A 386 57.86 -27.00 -12.02
N GLU A 387 58.94 -27.30 -12.74
CA GLU A 387 59.38 -28.62 -13.17
C GLU A 387 59.80 -29.55 -12.02
N GLN A 388 59.20 -30.75 -11.97
CA GLN A 388 59.91 -31.98 -11.61
C GLN A 388 59.60 -33.05 -12.65
N SER A 389 60.55 -33.25 -13.58
CA SER A 389 60.56 -34.37 -14.52
C SER A 389 60.76 -35.67 -13.74
N GLY A 390 59.66 -36.36 -13.44
CA GLY A 390 59.67 -37.68 -12.79
C GLY A 390 58.46 -38.03 -11.93
N ALA A 391 57.66 -37.03 -11.50
CA ALA A 391 56.49 -37.29 -10.67
C ALA A 391 55.26 -37.73 -11.51
N PRO A 392 54.52 -38.79 -11.12
CA PRO A 392 53.31 -39.21 -11.82
C PRO A 392 52.27 -38.09 -11.82
N ARG A 393 51.81 -37.66 -13.01
CA ARG A 393 50.91 -36.49 -13.14
C ARG A 393 49.45 -36.92 -13.23
N PRO A 394 48.54 -36.46 -12.36
CA PRO A 394 47.12 -36.76 -12.51
C PRO A 394 46.61 -36.12 -13.82
N ARG A 395 45.97 -36.94 -14.66
CA ARG A 395 45.33 -36.52 -15.92
C ARG A 395 43.81 -36.58 -15.85
N LEU A 396 43.29 -37.51 -15.06
CA LEU A 396 41.85 -37.69 -14.85
C LEU A 396 41.60 -38.27 -13.46
N MET A 397 40.57 -37.78 -12.78
CA MET A 397 39.99 -38.46 -11.61
C MET A 397 38.69 -39.12 -12.04
N VAL A 398 38.43 -40.33 -11.57
CA VAL A 398 37.20 -41.07 -11.83
C VAL A 398 36.53 -41.39 -10.50
N LEU A 399 35.30 -40.93 -10.36
CA LEU A 399 34.44 -41.22 -9.23
C LEU A 399 33.43 -42.28 -9.66
N THR A 400 33.46 -43.43 -9.01
CA THR A 400 32.56 -44.55 -9.33
C THR A 400 31.54 -44.71 -8.21
N SER A 401 30.25 -44.70 -8.53
CA SER A 401 29.17 -44.97 -7.60
C SER A 401 28.33 -46.16 -8.05
N ASP A 402 28.22 -47.18 -7.20
CA ASP A 402 27.41 -48.37 -7.46
C ASP A 402 25.90 -48.04 -7.59
N LYS A 403 25.48 -46.89 -7.05
CA LYS A 403 24.12 -46.36 -7.06
C LYS A 403 23.87 -45.31 -8.16
N GLY A 404 24.87 -45.01 -8.99
CA GLY A 404 24.80 -43.96 -10.03
C GLY A 404 24.83 -42.53 -9.47
N TRP A 405 24.92 -41.54 -10.35
CA TRP A 405 25.00 -40.12 -9.94
C TRP A 405 23.61 -39.47 -9.85
N PRO A 406 23.33 -38.66 -8.82
CA PRO A 406 21.99 -38.10 -8.56
C PRO A 406 21.46 -37.12 -9.65
N TYR A 407 22.27 -36.80 -10.66
CA TYR A 407 21.88 -35.95 -11.79
C TYR A 407 22.48 -36.50 -13.10
N SER A 408 21.95 -37.60 -13.62
CA SER A 408 22.09 -37.95 -15.04
C SER A 408 20.97 -37.27 -15.82
N TRP A 409 21.29 -36.41 -16.79
CA TRP A 409 20.33 -35.52 -17.47
C TRP A 409 19.50 -36.20 -18.58
N GLU A 410 19.41 -37.53 -18.62
CA GLU A 410 18.50 -38.20 -19.57
C GLU A 410 18.10 -39.57 -19.01
N GLU A 411 16.83 -39.92 -19.20
CA GLU A 411 16.26 -41.24 -18.98
C GLU A 411 17.02 -42.25 -19.85
N ASP A 412 17.88 -43.08 -19.26
CA ASP A 412 17.79 -44.56 -19.28
C ASP A 412 19.10 -45.29 -18.93
N GLU A 413 20.21 -44.60 -18.64
CA GLU A 413 21.44 -45.26 -18.19
C GLU A 413 22.05 -44.54 -16.99
N SER A 414 22.01 -45.20 -15.82
CA SER A 414 22.72 -44.73 -14.63
C SER A 414 24.23 -44.82 -14.88
N LEU A 415 24.84 -43.75 -15.40
CA LEU A 415 26.28 -43.64 -15.52
C LEU A 415 26.87 -43.79 -14.11
N ARG A 416 27.65 -44.85 -13.89
CA ARG A 416 28.26 -45.14 -12.59
C ARG A 416 29.55 -44.36 -12.39
N ASP A 417 30.21 -43.99 -13.48
CA ASP A 417 31.51 -43.32 -13.48
C ASP A 417 31.38 -41.84 -13.86
N CYS A 418 31.93 -40.97 -13.01
CA CYS A 418 32.04 -39.52 -13.23
C CYS A 418 33.50 -39.15 -13.41
N HIS A 419 33.81 -38.55 -14.56
CA HIS A 419 35.17 -38.21 -14.97
C HIS A 419 35.44 -36.72 -14.71
N VAL A 420 36.43 -36.44 -13.87
CA VAL A 420 36.83 -35.09 -13.46
C VAL A 420 38.23 -34.81 -13.99
N ASN A 421 38.34 -33.88 -14.92
CA ASN A 421 39.62 -33.35 -15.39
C ASN A 421 40.02 -32.08 -14.63
N CYS A 422 41.21 -31.57 -14.90
CA CYS A 422 41.71 -30.33 -14.28
C CYS A 422 40.80 -29.12 -14.51
N GLU A 423 40.11 -29.01 -15.64
CA GLU A 423 39.22 -27.87 -15.91
C GLU A 423 37.95 -27.91 -15.04
N VAL A 424 37.37 -29.10 -14.85
CA VAL A 424 36.21 -29.31 -13.98
C VAL A 424 36.58 -29.05 -12.52
N GLU A 425 37.73 -29.55 -12.07
CA GLU A 425 38.19 -29.31 -10.71
C GLU A 425 38.52 -27.81 -10.48
N ARG A 426 39.11 -27.13 -11.47
CA ARG A 426 39.37 -25.68 -11.43
C ARG A 426 38.10 -24.86 -11.21
N VAL A 427 37.04 -25.17 -11.96
CA VAL A 427 35.71 -24.55 -11.78
C VAL A 427 35.17 -24.83 -10.38
N TRP A 428 35.33 -26.07 -9.90
CA TRP A 428 34.89 -26.44 -8.56
C TRP A 428 35.62 -25.65 -7.46
N GLN A 429 36.93 -25.42 -7.55
CA GLN A 429 37.65 -24.61 -6.55
C GLN A 429 37.11 -23.18 -6.46
N ILE A 430 36.70 -22.60 -7.60
CA ILE A 430 36.08 -21.27 -7.64
C ILE A 430 34.72 -21.27 -6.94
N VAL A 431 33.86 -22.24 -7.27
CA VAL A 431 32.52 -22.38 -6.66
C VAL A 431 32.63 -22.66 -5.15
N LYS A 432 33.57 -23.53 -4.76
CA LYS A 432 33.86 -23.84 -3.36
C LYS A 432 34.32 -22.60 -2.58
N GLY A 433 35.14 -21.74 -3.17
CA GLY A 433 35.55 -20.48 -2.57
C GLY A 433 34.37 -19.54 -2.29
N ASP A 434 33.46 -19.40 -3.25
CA ASP A 434 32.24 -18.60 -3.08
C ASP A 434 31.32 -19.16 -2.00
N LEU A 435 31.09 -20.48 -1.99
CA LEU A 435 30.28 -21.14 -0.99
C LEU A 435 30.89 -21.01 0.41
N THR A 436 32.22 -21.15 0.54
CA THR A 436 32.90 -20.99 1.82
C THR A 436 32.73 -19.57 2.36
N LYS A 437 32.78 -18.56 1.48
CA LYS A 437 32.52 -17.16 1.86
C LYS A 437 31.05 -16.94 2.25
N TRP A 438 30.12 -17.54 1.51
CA TRP A 438 28.68 -17.49 1.78
C TRP A 438 28.29 -18.03 3.15
N PHE A 439 28.89 -19.14 3.58
CA PHE A 439 28.59 -19.80 4.87
C PHE A 439 29.47 -19.33 6.04
N SER A 440 30.30 -18.30 5.83
CA SER A 440 31.17 -17.78 6.90
C SER A 440 30.39 -16.90 7.88
N THR A 441 30.65 -17.08 9.18
CA THR A 441 29.92 -16.43 10.30
C THR A 441 30.26 -14.95 10.53
N HIS A 442 31.12 -14.34 9.71
CA HIS A 442 31.57 -12.96 9.90
C HIS A 442 30.67 -11.99 9.13
N GLY A 443 29.84 -11.24 9.88
CA GLY A 443 28.89 -10.25 9.37
C GLY A 443 29.57 -9.03 8.74
N GLY A 444 29.91 -9.13 7.46
CA GLY A 444 30.25 -8.01 6.59
C GLY A 444 29.32 -8.00 5.38
N THR A 445 28.78 -6.82 5.06
CA THR A 445 27.82 -6.53 3.99
C THR A 445 28.32 -6.73 2.55
N ASP A 446 29.40 -7.50 2.34
CA ASP A 446 30.24 -7.37 1.13
C ASP A 446 30.24 -8.62 0.23
N PHE A 447 29.29 -9.54 0.39
CA PHE A 447 29.15 -10.68 -0.52
C PHE A 447 27.77 -10.76 -1.17
N GLU A 448 27.67 -10.21 -2.38
CA GLU A 448 26.60 -10.55 -3.32
C GLU A 448 26.95 -11.85 -4.06
N PRO A 449 26.00 -12.80 -4.19
CA PRO A 449 26.20 -13.99 -5.01
C PRO A 449 26.38 -13.58 -6.46
N LYS A 450 27.59 -13.78 -6.99
CA LYS A 450 27.88 -13.46 -8.39
C LYS A 450 27.34 -14.57 -9.29
N ARG A 451 26.48 -14.20 -10.25
CA ARG A 451 26.10 -15.12 -11.34
C ARG A 451 27.37 -15.51 -12.11
N ARG A 452 27.67 -16.81 -12.17
CA ARG A 452 28.77 -17.35 -12.97
C ARG A 452 28.21 -18.03 -14.20
N VAL A 453 28.76 -17.72 -15.36
CA VAL A 453 28.47 -18.41 -16.62
C VAL A 453 29.67 -19.29 -16.94
N LEU A 454 29.43 -20.58 -17.09
CA LEU A 454 30.43 -21.53 -17.56
C LEU A 454 30.29 -21.69 -19.07
N ILE A 455 31.31 -21.30 -19.82
CA ILE A 455 31.36 -21.46 -21.28
C ILE A 455 32.47 -22.48 -21.56
N GLY A 456 32.10 -23.68 -22.01
CA GLY A 456 33.05 -24.69 -22.46
C GLY A 456 33.25 -24.59 -23.98
N THR A 457 34.50 -24.66 -24.45
CA THR A 457 34.80 -24.93 -25.86
C THR A 457 34.97 -26.43 -26.04
N SER A 458 34.12 -27.06 -26.86
CA SER A 458 34.39 -28.39 -27.42
C SER A 458 35.69 -28.28 -28.23
N ARG A 459 36.79 -28.84 -27.73
CA ARG A 459 37.96 -29.09 -28.59
C ARG A 459 37.78 -30.49 -29.16
N ASP A 460 37.57 -30.54 -30.47
CA ASP A 460 37.52 -31.75 -31.29
C ASP A 460 38.70 -32.66 -30.98
N ARG A 461 38.41 -33.74 -30.24
CA ARG A 461 39.01 -35.06 -30.36
C ARG A 461 38.01 -36.02 -29.74
N GLU A 462 37.19 -36.62 -30.59
CA GLU A 462 36.41 -37.81 -30.26
C GLU A 462 37.35 -38.86 -29.65
N VAL A 463 37.25 -39.01 -28.34
CA VAL A 463 37.54 -40.24 -27.61
C VAL A 463 36.35 -40.41 -26.67
N ASP A 464 35.47 -41.32 -27.07
CA ASP A 464 34.27 -41.83 -26.39
C ASP A 464 33.66 -41.01 -25.23
N GLY A 465 32.44 -40.52 -25.48
CA GLY A 465 31.39 -40.42 -24.45
C GLY A 465 31.57 -39.43 -23.30
N CYS A 466 32.58 -38.56 -23.31
CA CYS A 466 32.86 -37.66 -22.18
C CYS A 466 31.99 -36.38 -22.21
N ARG A 467 30.79 -36.42 -21.62
CA ARG A 467 29.97 -35.23 -21.34
C ARG A 467 30.33 -34.62 -19.97
N LEU A 468 30.64 -33.33 -19.96
CA LEU A 468 31.04 -32.56 -18.77
C LEU A 468 29.91 -32.50 -17.71
N VAL A 469 30.22 -32.87 -16.47
CA VAL A 469 29.29 -32.81 -15.32
C VAL A 469 29.41 -31.44 -14.63
N PRO A 470 28.31 -30.68 -14.39
CA PRO A 470 28.36 -29.46 -13.59
C PRO A 470 28.69 -29.77 -12.11
N PRO A 471 29.21 -28.79 -11.34
CA PRO A 471 29.74 -29.06 -10.01
C PRO A 471 28.71 -29.67 -9.05
N LEU A 472 29.04 -30.86 -8.52
CA LEU A 472 28.25 -31.59 -7.52
C LEU A 472 28.03 -30.75 -6.24
N PRO A 473 26.88 -30.90 -5.54
CA PRO A 473 26.61 -30.15 -4.31
C PRO A 473 27.59 -30.49 -3.17
N ALA A 474 27.86 -29.49 -2.33
CA ALA A 474 28.99 -29.30 -1.43
C ALA A 474 29.21 -30.30 -0.25
N VAL A 475 28.74 -31.54 -0.29
CA VAL A 475 28.75 -32.43 0.90
C VAL A 475 29.94 -33.41 0.94
N ALA A 476 30.69 -33.61 -0.14
CA ALA A 476 31.62 -34.76 -0.23
C ALA A 476 33.10 -34.51 0.17
N LEU A 477 33.44 -33.45 0.91
CA LEU A 477 34.85 -33.13 1.23
C LEU A 477 35.22 -33.04 2.73
N ARG A 478 34.37 -33.51 3.65
CA ARG A 478 34.79 -33.82 5.03
C ARG A 478 34.57 -35.30 5.32
N CYS A 479 35.61 -36.12 5.12
CA CYS A 479 35.75 -37.34 5.90
C CYS A 479 36.31 -36.93 7.27
N GLY A 480 35.46 -37.00 8.29
CA GLY A 480 35.78 -36.65 9.67
C GLY A 480 34.95 -35.45 10.14
N GLU A 481 34.07 -35.71 11.11
CA GLU A 481 33.09 -34.82 11.76
C GLU A 481 31.71 -34.79 11.08
N THR A 482 30.76 -35.45 11.75
CA THR A 482 29.32 -35.40 11.52
C THR A 482 28.81 -33.95 11.54
N PRO A 483 28.18 -33.44 10.48
CA PRO A 483 27.36 -32.25 10.55
C PRO A 483 25.89 -32.68 10.63
N SER A 484 25.33 -32.65 11.83
CA SER A 484 23.88 -32.53 12.01
C SER A 484 23.47 -31.14 11.52
N GLY A 485 23.12 -31.01 10.24
CA GLY A 485 22.71 -29.75 9.64
C GLY A 485 22.09 -29.98 8.27
N SER A 486 20.77 -29.86 8.20
CA SER A 486 19.99 -29.92 6.97
C SER A 486 20.35 -28.74 6.05
N LEU A 487 20.89 -29.04 4.86
CA LEU A 487 21.15 -28.06 3.79
C LEU A 487 19.96 -28.04 2.83
N GLN A 488 19.18 -26.95 2.84
CA GLN A 488 18.15 -26.67 1.84
C GLN A 488 18.77 -25.86 0.69
N PHE A 489 18.71 -26.37 -0.54
CA PHE A 489 19.08 -25.60 -1.74
C PHE A 489 17.83 -25.13 -2.48
N TRP A 490 17.79 -23.84 -2.80
CA TRP A 490 16.80 -23.23 -3.69
C TRP A 490 17.42 -23.08 -5.08
N GLY A 491 16.84 -23.75 -6.07
CA GLY A 491 17.18 -23.57 -7.49
C GLY A 491 15.93 -23.17 -8.25
N SER A 492 15.82 -21.90 -8.63
CA SER A 492 14.82 -21.44 -9.59
C SER A 492 15.27 -21.81 -11.00
N ILE A 493 14.48 -22.64 -11.69
CA ILE A 493 14.60 -22.90 -13.12
C ILE A 493 13.92 -21.72 -13.84
N ILE A 494 14.68 -20.95 -14.61
CA ILE A 494 14.14 -20.07 -15.65
C ILE A 494 14.23 -20.89 -16.95
N PRO A 495 13.10 -21.24 -17.61
CA PRO A 495 13.15 -21.80 -18.95
C PRO A 495 13.57 -20.70 -19.93
N VAL A 496 14.51 -21.03 -20.82
CA VAL A 496 14.83 -20.23 -22.02
C VAL A 496 13.73 -20.45 -23.06
#